data_AF-A0A0G2J1U2-F1
#
_entry.id   AF-A0A0G2J1U2-F1
#
_cell.length_a   1.000
_cell.length_b   1.000
_cell.length_c   1.000
_cell.angle_alpha   90.00
_cell.angle_beta   90.00
_cell.angle_gamma   90.00
#
_symmetry.space_group_name_H-M   'P 1'
#
loop_
_entity.id
_entity.type
_entity.pdbx_description
1 polymer ?
#
loop_
_entity_poly.entity_id
_entity_poly.type
_entity_poly.pdbx_seq_one_letter_code
_entity_poly.pdbx_strand_id
1 'polypeptide(L)'
;MSGNVEKARRLLPLLQQMCGGDGPYDILPERIGGIVQRADSVAGVSSLDKFDFRGWHYVLNSSLLLTLSNAGFKDGPMYGRFAFLYESYAGCRECIQRLKSVMKQHLDISVPQVFFLSEFGSMVMAQALARSLGYDLSKESLDTLEEKAAGQILWAHSLCWTKTYSVAADVVSYLYQFNATPWDSEQRPQQDGGEGREDKPDETLTVDPAVCATKILEADPAELNTFVNDMSTLLALARAGSVCPASATPGAPYSSCTRGLQFASSPVQSARFP
;
A
#
# COMPACT_ATOMS: atom_id res chain seq x y z
N MET A 1 8.47 -6.71 -15.70
CA MET A 1 9.79 -6.15 -15.30
C MET A 1 10.72 -7.29 -14.95
N SER A 2 12.01 -7.21 -15.26
CA SER A 2 12.95 -8.34 -15.10
C SER A 2 13.52 -8.53 -13.70
N GLY A 3 13.37 -7.56 -12.79
CA GLY A 3 13.94 -7.63 -11.44
C GLY A 3 15.47 -7.64 -11.38
N ASN A 4 16.17 -7.30 -12.46
CA ASN A 4 17.62 -7.37 -12.52
C ASN A 4 18.26 -6.03 -12.08
N VAL A 5 18.39 -5.84 -10.77
CA VAL A 5 19.01 -4.63 -10.18
C VAL A 5 20.46 -4.46 -10.64
N GLU A 6 21.22 -5.56 -10.76
CA GLU A 6 22.61 -5.52 -11.25
C GLU A 6 22.73 -4.95 -12.65
N LYS A 7 21.82 -5.33 -13.55
CA LYS A 7 21.76 -4.78 -14.90
C LYS A 7 21.40 -3.30 -14.86
N ALA A 8 20.45 -2.89 -14.02
CA ALA A 8 20.10 -1.49 -13.85
C ALA A 8 21.31 -0.67 -13.35
N ARG A 9 22.04 -1.17 -12.35
CA ARG A 9 23.25 -0.54 -11.81
C ARG A 9 24.34 -0.39 -12.88
N ARG A 10 24.55 -1.42 -13.71
CA ARG A 10 25.52 -1.40 -14.81
C ARG A 10 25.17 -0.39 -15.90
N LEU A 11 23.88 -0.24 -16.22
CA LEU A 11 23.42 0.63 -17.31
C LEU A 11 23.23 2.08 -16.88
N LEU A 12 23.08 2.37 -15.59
CA LEU A 12 22.82 3.71 -15.08
C LEU A 12 23.88 4.75 -15.52
N PRO A 13 25.20 4.50 -15.46
CA PRO A 13 26.19 5.46 -15.93
C PRO A 13 26.06 5.80 -17.43
N LEU A 14 25.68 4.81 -18.25
CA LEU A 14 25.46 5.03 -19.69
C LEU A 14 24.22 5.90 -19.93
N LEU A 15 23.14 5.65 -19.19
CA LEU A 15 21.92 6.48 -19.26
C LEU A 15 22.21 7.91 -18.83
N GLN A 16 23.00 8.13 -17.78
CA GLN A 16 23.41 9.48 -17.34
C GLN A 16 24.28 10.22 -18.36
N GLN A 17 25.01 9.50 -19.22
CA GLN A 17 25.78 10.11 -20.31
C GLN A 17 24.92 10.44 -21.53
N MET A 18 23.90 9.63 -21.79
CA MET A 18 22.99 9.79 -22.93
C MET A 18 21.88 10.82 -22.67
N CYS A 19 21.48 10.96 -21.41
CA CYS A 19 20.43 11.85 -20.94
C CYS A 19 21.06 13.04 -20.20
N GLY A 20 20.74 14.26 -20.61
CA GLY A 20 21.33 15.49 -20.08
C GLY A 20 20.74 16.77 -20.68
N GLY A 21 19.55 16.69 -21.29
CA GLY A 21 18.82 17.81 -21.88
C GLY A 21 17.39 17.95 -21.32
N ASP A 22 16.47 18.49 -22.13
CA ASP A 22 15.03 18.63 -21.83
C ASP A 22 14.16 17.63 -22.62
N GLY A 23 14.73 16.49 -22.98
CA GLY A 23 14.07 15.41 -23.69
C GLY A 23 13.21 14.52 -22.77
N PRO A 24 12.27 13.75 -23.35
CA PRO A 24 11.32 12.92 -22.59
C PRO A 24 11.98 11.78 -21.79
N TYR A 25 13.27 11.52 -22.01
CA TYR A 25 14.03 10.45 -21.36
C TYR A 25 14.93 10.94 -20.23
N ASP A 26 15.02 12.25 -20.01
CA ASP A 26 15.97 12.82 -19.02
C ASP A 26 15.60 12.52 -17.57
N ILE A 27 14.37 12.09 -17.30
CA ILE A 27 13.93 11.59 -15.99
C ILE A 27 14.35 10.13 -15.71
N LEU A 28 14.78 9.37 -16.74
CA LEU A 28 15.09 7.95 -16.60
C LEU A 28 16.30 7.68 -15.68
N PRO A 29 17.43 8.40 -15.77
CA PRO A 29 18.57 8.17 -14.89
C PRO A 29 18.21 8.39 -13.42
N GLU A 30 17.44 9.44 -13.11
CA GLU A 30 16.98 9.73 -11.75
C GLU A 30 16.09 8.59 -11.22
N ARG A 31 15.10 8.16 -12.01
CA ARG A 31 14.18 7.07 -11.62
C ARG A 31 14.92 5.75 -11.40
N ILE A 32 15.82 5.38 -12.31
CA ILE A 32 16.59 4.14 -12.20
C ILE A 32 17.59 4.23 -11.04
N GLY A 33 18.23 5.38 -10.85
CA GLY A 33 19.09 5.66 -9.71
C GLY A 33 18.35 5.48 -8.38
N GLY A 34 17.13 6.01 -8.27
CA GLY A 34 16.28 5.82 -7.10
C GLY A 34 15.93 4.35 -6.84
N ILE A 35 15.62 3.57 -7.89
CA ILE A 35 15.37 2.12 -7.77
C ILE A 35 16.61 1.40 -7.22
N VAL A 36 17.81 1.69 -7.75
CA VAL A 36 19.06 1.07 -7.29
C VAL A 36 19.35 1.44 -5.84
N GLN A 37 19.24 2.72 -5.48
CA GLN A 37 19.49 3.18 -4.11
C GLN A 37 18.52 2.56 -3.09
N ARG A 38 17.24 2.39 -3.46
CA ARG A 38 16.26 1.68 -2.62
C ARG A 38 16.57 0.20 -2.50
N ALA A 39 17.04 -0.45 -3.57
CA ALA A 39 17.43 -1.85 -3.51
C ALA A 39 18.65 -2.04 -2.58
N ASP A 40 19.64 -1.15 -2.69
CA ASP A 40 20.83 -1.16 -1.84
C ASP A 40 20.48 -0.93 -0.36
N SER A 41 19.53 -0.04 -0.05
CA SER A 41 19.15 0.26 1.34
C SER A 41 18.49 -0.93 2.06
N VAL A 42 17.81 -1.82 1.32
CA VAL A 42 17.09 -2.96 1.91
C VAL A 42 17.80 -4.30 1.72
N ALA A 43 18.95 -4.35 1.05
CA ALA A 43 19.66 -5.59 0.70
C ALA A 43 19.99 -6.50 1.90
N GLY A 44 20.11 -5.94 3.10
CA GLY A 44 20.36 -6.71 4.33
C GLY A 44 19.13 -7.40 4.94
N VAL A 45 17.92 -7.03 4.51
CA VAL A 45 16.64 -7.49 5.11
C VAL A 45 15.61 -7.96 4.09
N SER A 46 15.90 -7.81 2.79
CA SER A 46 15.03 -8.13 1.66
C SER A 46 15.86 -8.91 0.64
N SER A 47 15.41 -10.10 0.26
CA SER A 47 16.15 -10.94 -0.70
C SER A 47 16.05 -10.40 -2.13
N LEU A 48 14.99 -9.62 -2.43
CA LEU A 48 14.67 -9.12 -3.77
C LEU A 48 14.67 -10.23 -4.83
N ASP A 49 14.35 -11.46 -4.43
CA ASP A 49 14.17 -12.57 -5.34
C ASP A 49 12.75 -12.56 -5.95
N LYS A 50 12.40 -13.60 -6.70
CA LYS A 50 11.10 -13.72 -7.37
C LYS A 50 9.91 -13.93 -6.43
N PHE A 51 10.15 -14.12 -5.14
CA PHE A 51 9.14 -14.34 -4.09
C PHE A 51 9.03 -13.16 -3.12
N ASP A 52 10.02 -12.25 -3.10
CA ASP A 52 10.04 -11.08 -2.23
C ASP A 52 9.17 -9.94 -2.76
N PHE A 53 7.85 -10.15 -2.68
CA PHE A 53 6.89 -9.18 -3.19
C PHE A 53 6.92 -7.84 -2.44
N ARG A 54 7.04 -7.88 -1.11
CA ARG A 54 7.07 -6.67 -0.28
C ARG A 54 8.32 -5.83 -0.60
N GLY A 55 9.49 -6.45 -0.69
CA GLY A 55 10.74 -5.79 -1.07
C GLY A 55 10.65 -5.13 -2.44
N TRP A 56 10.14 -5.86 -3.45
CA TRP A 56 9.95 -5.31 -4.79
C TRP A 56 8.94 -4.16 -4.83
N HIS A 57 7.86 -4.20 -4.04
CA HIS A 57 6.91 -3.10 -3.96
C HIS A 57 7.57 -1.81 -3.45
N TYR A 58 8.40 -1.91 -2.40
CA TYR A 58 9.19 -0.80 -1.90
C TYR A 58 10.20 -0.28 -2.93
N VAL A 59 10.99 -1.17 -3.53
CA VAL A 59 12.03 -0.80 -4.49
C VAL A 59 11.44 -0.12 -5.73
N LEU A 60 10.26 -0.48 -6.20
CA LEU A 60 9.68 0.09 -7.41
C LEU A 60 8.86 1.36 -7.15
N ASN A 61 8.07 1.37 -6.08
CA ASN A 61 7.09 2.42 -5.83
C ASN A 61 7.51 3.40 -4.73
N SER A 62 8.66 3.18 -4.06
CA SER A 62 9.03 3.91 -2.84
C SER A 62 7.92 3.85 -1.77
N SER A 63 7.20 2.72 -1.72
CA SER A 63 5.98 2.54 -0.94
C SER A 63 6.10 1.32 -0.03
N LEU A 64 5.67 1.44 1.23
CA LEU A 64 5.67 0.31 2.16
C LEU A 64 4.36 -0.50 2.04
N LEU A 65 4.46 -1.80 1.77
CA LEU A 65 3.32 -2.71 1.77
C LEU A 65 3.19 -3.41 3.13
N LEU A 66 2.13 -3.11 3.89
CA LEU A 66 2.01 -3.57 5.28
C LEU A 66 1.71 -5.07 5.38
N THR A 67 0.80 -5.56 4.55
CA THR A 67 0.20 -6.89 4.67
C THR A 67 0.40 -7.71 3.41
N LEU A 68 0.67 -9.00 3.61
CA LEU A 68 0.70 -10.01 2.57
C LEU A 68 -0.40 -11.06 2.84
N SER A 69 -1.03 -11.54 1.78
CA SER A 69 -1.95 -12.68 1.82
C SER A 69 -1.22 -13.94 2.24
N ASN A 70 -1.70 -14.66 3.25
CA ASN A 70 -1.10 -15.97 3.60
C ASN A 70 -1.43 -17.07 2.57
N ALA A 71 -2.41 -16.82 1.68
CA ALA A 71 -2.80 -17.74 0.63
C ALA A 71 -1.85 -17.65 -0.58
N GLY A 72 -1.50 -18.80 -1.15
CA GLY A 72 -0.80 -18.87 -2.44
C GLY A 72 0.72 -18.60 -2.40
N PHE A 73 1.37 -18.59 -1.23
CA PHE A 73 2.83 -18.41 -1.13
C PHE A 73 3.66 -19.61 -1.62
N LYS A 74 3.15 -20.84 -1.47
CA LYS A 74 3.91 -22.07 -1.78
C LYS A 74 3.66 -22.60 -3.19
N ASP A 75 2.44 -22.45 -3.70
CA ASP A 75 1.99 -23.11 -4.94
C ASP A 75 1.19 -22.19 -5.89
N GLY A 76 1.12 -20.89 -5.58
CA GLY A 76 0.24 -19.93 -6.26
C GLY A 76 0.96 -18.75 -6.90
N PRO A 77 0.46 -18.22 -8.02
CA PRO A 77 1.08 -17.09 -8.71
C PRO A 77 0.77 -15.73 -8.04
N MET A 78 0.22 -15.71 -6.84
CA MET A 78 -0.19 -14.45 -6.19
C MET A 78 0.92 -13.86 -5.31
N TYR A 79 1.82 -14.71 -4.76
CA TYR A 79 3.02 -14.31 -4.00
C TYR A 79 2.76 -13.17 -2.99
N GLY A 80 1.71 -13.33 -2.16
CA GLY A 80 1.32 -12.35 -1.15
C GLY A 80 0.26 -11.33 -1.58
N ARG A 81 -0.20 -11.34 -2.84
CA ARG A 81 -1.38 -10.59 -3.30
C ARG A 81 -2.68 -11.32 -2.98
N PHE A 82 -3.77 -10.56 -2.87
CA PHE A 82 -5.12 -11.11 -2.81
C PHE A 82 -5.71 -11.18 -4.22
N ALA A 83 -6.11 -12.38 -4.66
CA ALA A 83 -6.92 -12.52 -5.88
C ALA A 83 -8.36 -12.06 -5.58
N PHE A 84 -8.95 -12.62 -4.54
CA PHE A 84 -10.25 -12.26 -3.99
C PHE A 84 -10.09 -12.04 -2.49
N LEU A 85 -10.59 -10.91 -1.98
CA LEU A 85 -10.65 -10.62 -0.57
C LEU A 85 -12.08 -10.24 -0.19
N TYR A 86 -12.62 -10.93 0.80
CA TYR A 86 -13.76 -10.47 1.57
C TYR A 86 -13.20 -9.86 2.84
N GLU A 87 -13.10 -8.54 2.85
CA GLU A 87 -12.49 -7.85 3.97
C GLU A 87 -13.42 -7.90 5.19
N SER A 88 -12.82 -8.09 6.37
CA SER A 88 -13.50 -8.05 7.65
C SER A 88 -13.10 -6.79 8.43
N TYR A 89 -13.93 -6.41 9.41
CA TYR A 89 -13.58 -5.32 10.32
C TYR A 89 -12.28 -5.61 11.09
N ALA A 90 -12.00 -6.86 11.46
CA ALA A 90 -10.74 -7.28 12.06
C ALA A 90 -9.54 -7.08 11.11
N GLY A 91 -9.71 -7.32 9.80
CA GLY A 91 -8.70 -7.04 8.78
C GLY A 91 -8.38 -5.55 8.67
N CYS A 92 -9.40 -4.69 8.66
CA CYS A 92 -9.24 -3.23 8.70
C CYS A 92 -8.48 -2.79 9.97
N ARG A 93 -8.84 -3.35 11.13
CA ARG A 93 -8.20 -3.06 12.42
C ARG A 93 -6.72 -3.41 12.39
N GLU A 94 -6.37 -4.57 11.88
CA GLU A 94 -4.97 -5.01 11.78
C GLU A 94 -4.15 -4.09 10.86
N CYS A 95 -4.72 -3.66 9.73
CA CYS A 95 -4.06 -2.71 8.83
C CYS A 95 -3.72 -1.40 9.55
N ILE A 96 -4.66 -0.87 10.35
CA ILE A 96 -4.42 0.32 11.19
C ILE A 96 -3.32 0.07 12.22
N GLN A 97 -3.30 -1.09 12.89
CA GLN A 97 -2.27 -1.41 13.89
C GLN A 97 -0.87 -1.55 13.27
N ARG A 98 -0.77 -2.16 12.08
CA ARG A 98 0.48 -2.24 11.31
C ARG A 98 0.98 -0.85 10.90
N LEU A 99 0.09 -0.01 10.38
CA LEU A 99 0.41 1.37 10.03
C LEU A 99 0.97 2.11 11.25
N LYS A 100 0.24 2.09 12.37
CA LYS A 100 0.68 2.73 13.63
C LYS A 100 2.04 2.22 14.10
N SER A 101 2.28 0.91 13.99
CA SER A 101 3.54 0.29 14.41
C SER A 101 4.71 0.80 13.58
N VAL A 102 4.55 0.85 12.25
CA VAL A 102 5.57 1.39 11.33
C VAL A 102 5.83 2.88 11.61
N MET A 103 4.77 3.67 11.73
CA MET A 103 4.88 5.12 11.95
C MET A 103 5.58 5.44 13.27
N LYS A 104 5.17 4.80 14.37
CA LYS A 104 5.74 5.02 15.71
C LYS A 104 7.18 4.55 15.83
N GLN A 105 7.52 3.39 15.27
CA GLN A 105 8.81 2.76 15.55
C GLN A 105 9.93 3.21 14.60
N HIS A 106 9.60 3.64 13.39
CA HIS A 106 10.61 3.86 12.35
C HIS A 106 10.51 5.19 11.63
N LEU A 107 9.33 5.80 11.62
CA LEU A 107 9.19 7.09 10.97
C LEU A 107 9.27 8.25 11.96
N ASP A 108 9.13 8.02 13.27
CA ASP A 108 9.06 9.07 14.31
C ASP A 108 8.08 10.20 13.92
N ILE A 109 6.96 9.80 13.30
CA ILE A 109 5.94 10.73 12.82
C ILE A 109 4.85 10.84 13.87
N SER A 110 4.69 12.06 14.38
CA SER A 110 3.45 12.46 15.05
C SER A 110 2.38 12.75 14.00
N VAL A 111 1.19 12.19 14.19
CA VAL A 111 0.04 12.38 13.29
C VAL A 111 -0.96 13.27 14.01
N PRO A 112 -0.83 14.60 13.97
CA PRO A 112 -1.76 15.49 14.65
C PRO A 112 -3.13 15.54 13.97
N GLN A 113 -3.21 15.12 12.71
CA GLN A 113 -4.40 15.24 11.89
C GLN A 113 -4.47 14.14 10.84
N VAL A 114 -5.70 13.68 10.54
CA VAL A 114 -6.00 12.72 9.49
C VAL A 114 -6.94 13.38 8.48
N PHE A 115 -6.53 13.41 7.22
CA PHE A 115 -7.34 13.84 6.08
C PHE A 115 -7.88 12.63 5.33
N PHE A 116 -8.93 12.83 4.53
CA PHE A 116 -9.57 11.76 3.77
C PHE A 116 -10.11 12.28 2.43
N LEU A 117 -10.34 11.36 1.50
CA LEU A 117 -11.09 11.62 0.28
C LEU A 117 -12.58 11.41 0.53
N SER A 118 -13.44 12.13 -0.17
CA SER A 118 -14.89 12.17 0.08
C SER A 118 -15.66 10.85 -0.14
N GLU A 119 -14.98 9.78 -0.57
CA GLU A 119 -15.60 8.47 -0.71
C GLU A 119 -15.77 7.75 0.65
N PHE A 120 -16.78 6.88 0.71
CA PHE A 120 -17.27 6.26 1.94
C PHE A 120 -16.22 5.43 2.71
N GLY A 121 -15.47 4.57 2.02
CA GLY A 121 -14.42 3.75 2.59
C GLY A 121 -13.27 4.59 3.18
N SER A 122 -12.85 5.65 2.50
CA SER A 122 -11.87 6.63 3.02
C SER A 122 -12.38 7.28 4.29
N MET A 123 -13.65 7.69 4.34
CA MET A 123 -14.26 8.25 5.55
C MET A 123 -14.21 7.24 6.71
N VAL A 124 -14.63 6.00 6.47
CA VAL A 124 -14.63 4.93 7.48
C VAL A 124 -13.22 4.68 8.03
N MET A 125 -12.25 4.47 7.13
CA MET A 125 -10.87 4.15 7.52
C MET A 125 -10.18 5.33 8.20
N ALA A 126 -10.39 6.54 7.71
CA ALA A 126 -9.81 7.74 8.32
C ALA A 126 -10.39 8.00 9.71
N GLN A 127 -11.70 7.81 9.90
CA GLN A 127 -12.35 7.95 11.19
C GLN A 127 -11.87 6.89 12.19
N ALA A 128 -11.72 5.64 11.75
CA ALA A 128 -11.15 4.58 12.59
C ALA A 128 -9.69 4.89 12.96
N LEU A 129 -8.87 5.34 12.00
CA LEU A 129 -7.48 5.71 12.26
C LEU A 129 -7.38 6.88 13.24
N ALA A 130 -8.10 7.99 13.02
CA ALA A 130 -8.10 9.16 13.89
C ALA A 130 -8.48 8.80 15.33
N ARG A 131 -9.60 8.07 15.51
CA ARG A 131 -10.03 7.59 16.84
C ARG A 131 -8.99 6.66 17.48
N SER A 132 -8.36 5.78 16.70
CA SER A 132 -7.31 4.88 17.21
C SER A 132 -6.04 5.62 17.66
N LEU A 133 -5.84 6.84 17.17
CA LEU A 133 -4.74 7.74 17.54
C LEU A 133 -5.14 8.72 18.66
N GLY A 134 -6.42 8.75 19.05
CA GLY A 134 -6.94 9.66 20.07
C GLY A 134 -7.31 11.05 19.54
N TYR A 135 -7.55 11.19 18.24
CA TYR A 135 -7.91 12.45 17.59
C TYR A 135 -9.29 12.41 16.95
N ASP A 136 -9.86 13.59 16.73
CA ASP A 136 -11.02 13.76 15.87
C ASP A 136 -10.60 13.80 14.40
N LEU A 137 -11.49 13.35 13.51
CA LEU A 137 -11.27 13.42 12.08
C LEU A 137 -11.26 14.89 11.62
N SER A 138 -10.34 15.25 10.74
CA SER A 138 -10.36 16.55 10.07
C SER A 138 -11.70 16.77 9.36
N LYS A 139 -12.16 18.02 9.24
CA LYS A 139 -13.31 18.34 8.36
C LYS A 139 -12.88 18.64 6.93
N GLU A 140 -11.58 18.70 6.68
CA GLU A 140 -11.00 19.08 5.39
C GLU A 140 -10.73 17.83 4.53
N SER A 141 -11.24 17.86 3.30
CA SER A 141 -10.84 16.94 2.23
C SER A 141 -9.74 17.57 1.39
N LEU A 142 -8.82 16.75 0.86
CA LEU A 142 -7.79 17.22 -0.07
C LEU A 142 -8.31 17.19 -1.51
N ASP A 143 -8.08 18.27 -2.26
CA ASP A 143 -8.47 18.37 -3.67
C ASP A 143 -7.49 17.67 -4.62
N THR A 144 -6.21 17.57 -4.25
CA THR A 144 -5.17 16.87 -5.05
C THR A 144 -4.23 16.04 -4.16
N LEU A 145 -3.66 14.98 -4.76
CA LEU A 145 -2.70 14.08 -4.10
C LEU A 145 -1.32 14.08 -4.78
N GLU A 146 -1.14 14.85 -5.85
CA GLU A 146 0.10 14.84 -6.64
C GLU A 146 1.26 15.48 -5.89
N GLU A 147 1.00 16.60 -5.21
CA GLU A 147 1.99 17.28 -4.39
C GLU A 147 1.99 16.74 -2.96
N LYS A 148 3.20 16.52 -2.45
CA LYS A 148 3.44 16.11 -1.08
C LYS A 148 4.01 17.29 -0.30
N ALA A 149 3.36 17.66 0.80
CA ALA A 149 3.96 18.56 1.79
C ALA A 149 4.93 17.79 2.71
N ALA A 150 5.96 18.48 3.22
CA ALA A 150 6.83 17.90 4.24
C ALA A 150 6.01 17.48 5.47
N GLY A 151 6.24 16.27 5.97
CA GLY A 151 5.50 15.66 7.07
C GLY A 151 4.22 14.93 6.65
N GLN A 152 3.77 15.07 5.40
CA GLN A 152 2.55 14.41 4.93
C GLN A 152 2.81 12.94 4.58
N ILE A 153 1.87 12.04 4.90
CA ILE A 153 1.86 10.66 4.44
C ILE A 153 0.53 10.39 3.75
N LEU A 154 0.60 9.83 2.54
CA LEU A 154 -0.51 9.22 1.85
C LEU A 154 -0.55 7.72 2.16
N TRP A 155 -1.57 7.30 2.89
CA TRP A 155 -1.87 5.89 3.12
C TRP A 155 -3.04 5.46 2.25
N ALA A 156 -2.82 4.44 1.41
CA ALA A 156 -3.89 3.75 0.71
C ALA A 156 -4.23 2.48 1.50
N HIS A 157 -5.46 2.39 2.01
CA HIS A 157 -5.90 1.18 2.71
C HIS A 157 -5.83 -0.05 1.80
N SER A 158 -6.28 0.08 0.56
CA SER A 158 -6.22 -1.01 -0.42
C SER A 158 -5.97 -0.46 -1.82
N LEU A 159 -5.24 -1.22 -2.66
CA LEU A 159 -5.05 -0.88 -4.07
C LEU A 159 -5.25 -2.10 -4.96
N CYS A 160 -5.90 -1.88 -6.10
CA CYS A 160 -6.08 -2.92 -7.10
C CYS A 160 -4.78 -3.08 -7.90
N TRP A 161 -4.05 -4.20 -7.75
CA TRP A 161 -2.76 -4.39 -8.44
C TRP A 161 -2.88 -4.56 -9.95
N THR A 162 -4.11 -4.65 -10.46
CA THR A 162 -4.38 -4.74 -11.90
C THR A 162 -4.67 -3.40 -12.55
N LYS A 163 -4.63 -2.31 -11.77
CA LYS A 163 -4.79 -0.93 -12.23
C LYS A 163 -3.51 -0.14 -11.94
N THR A 164 -3.21 0.81 -12.81
CA THR A 164 -2.16 1.81 -12.59
C THR A 164 -2.81 3.05 -11.98
N TYR A 165 -2.11 3.70 -11.06
CA TYR A 165 -2.58 4.95 -10.43
C TYR A 165 -1.57 6.06 -10.70
N SER A 166 -2.06 7.28 -10.93
CA SER A 166 -1.23 8.46 -11.20
C SER A 166 -0.31 8.81 -10.03
N VAL A 167 -0.70 8.44 -8.82
CA VAL A 167 -0.02 8.74 -7.57
C VAL A 167 0.27 7.44 -6.81
N ALA A 168 1.53 7.25 -6.41
CA ALA A 168 1.96 6.22 -5.47
C ALA A 168 1.70 6.67 -4.03
N ALA A 169 1.07 5.80 -3.25
CA ALA A 169 0.94 6.01 -1.81
C ALA A 169 2.27 5.73 -1.10
N ASP A 170 2.55 6.47 -0.03
CA ASP A 170 3.73 6.24 0.81
C ASP A 170 3.63 4.89 1.55
N VAL A 171 2.40 4.52 1.93
CA VAL A 171 2.08 3.25 2.58
C VAL A 171 0.82 2.65 1.95
N VAL A 172 0.83 1.35 1.71
CA VAL A 172 -0.30 0.57 1.19
C VAL A 172 -0.57 -0.57 2.15
N SER A 173 -1.82 -0.79 2.62
CA SER A 173 -2.05 -1.92 3.51
C SER A 173 -1.92 -3.25 2.77
N TYR A 174 -2.63 -3.42 1.65
CA TYR A 174 -2.54 -4.63 0.83
C TYR A 174 -2.89 -4.38 -0.63
N LEU A 175 -2.56 -5.37 -1.48
CA LEU A 175 -2.85 -5.37 -2.91
C LEU A 175 -3.84 -6.46 -3.27
N TYR A 176 -4.91 -6.09 -3.99
CA TYR A 176 -6.01 -6.99 -4.37
C TYR A 176 -6.32 -6.97 -5.87
N GLN A 177 -7.00 -8.00 -6.37
CA GLN A 177 -7.62 -7.96 -7.71
C GLN A 177 -9.12 -7.67 -7.58
N PHE A 178 -9.81 -8.41 -6.72
CA PHE A 178 -11.19 -8.15 -6.29
C PHE A 178 -11.25 -8.02 -4.76
N ASN A 179 -11.95 -7.00 -4.27
CA ASN A 179 -12.15 -6.75 -2.84
C ASN A 179 -13.61 -6.37 -2.62
N ALA A 180 -14.25 -7.06 -1.68
CA ALA A 180 -15.57 -6.69 -1.15
C ALA A 180 -15.35 -6.23 0.30
N THR A 181 -15.66 -4.96 0.57
CA THR A 181 -15.41 -4.38 1.89
C THR A 181 -16.46 -4.83 2.91
N PRO A 182 -16.22 -4.68 4.24
CA PRO A 182 -17.19 -5.09 5.26
C PRO A 182 -18.53 -4.37 5.19
N TRP A 183 -18.55 -3.19 4.57
CA TRP A 183 -19.74 -2.33 4.43
C TRP A 183 -20.38 -2.41 3.04
N ASP A 184 -19.79 -3.15 2.10
CA ASP A 184 -20.46 -3.51 0.84
C ASP A 184 -21.38 -4.71 1.12
N SER A 185 -22.68 -4.44 1.30
CA SER A 185 -23.70 -5.46 1.60
C SER A 185 -23.95 -6.43 0.44
N GLU A 186 -23.54 -6.10 -0.78
CA GLU A 186 -24.07 -6.72 -2.01
C GLU A 186 -23.27 -7.89 -2.58
N GLN A 187 -22.11 -8.26 -2.03
CA GLN A 187 -21.20 -9.18 -2.76
C GLN A 187 -20.69 -10.40 -1.98
N ARG A 188 -21.27 -10.76 -0.83
CA ARG A 188 -20.92 -12.03 -0.17
C ARG A 188 -21.61 -13.19 -0.89
N PRO A 189 -20.88 -14.14 -1.51
CA PRO A 189 -21.47 -15.38 -1.98
C PRO A 189 -22.07 -16.08 -0.76
N GLN A 190 -23.32 -16.51 -0.88
CA GLN A 190 -23.98 -17.29 0.16
C GLN A 190 -23.14 -18.55 0.41
N GLN A 191 -22.81 -18.81 1.68
CA GLN A 191 -21.87 -19.88 2.05
C GLN A 191 -22.44 -21.29 1.78
N ASP A 192 -23.75 -21.38 1.56
CA ASP A 192 -24.46 -22.55 1.06
C ASP A 192 -24.80 -22.33 -0.42
N GLY A 193 -24.40 -23.25 -1.30
CA GLY A 193 -24.50 -23.15 -2.77
C GLY A 193 -25.91 -23.12 -3.37
N GLY A 194 -26.82 -22.35 -2.78
CA GLY A 194 -28.09 -21.95 -3.37
C GLY A 194 -27.88 -20.81 -4.38
N GLU A 195 -28.69 -20.83 -5.43
CA GLU A 195 -28.71 -19.81 -6.48
C GLU A 195 -28.78 -18.41 -5.86
N GLY A 196 -27.80 -17.57 -6.19
CA GLY A 196 -27.70 -16.21 -5.67
C GLY A 196 -28.97 -15.43 -5.99
N ARG A 197 -29.69 -15.00 -4.96
CA ARG A 197 -30.65 -13.91 -5.11
C ARG A 197 -29.86 -12.62 -5.30
N GLU A 198 -30.08 -11.95 -6.42
CA GLU A 198 -29.92 -10.50 -6.50
C GLU A 198 -30.95 -9.88 -5.55
N ASP A 199 -30.59 -9.74 -4.27
CA ASP A 199 -31.31 -8.85 -3.39
C ASP A 199 -31.08 -7.43 -3.92
N LYS A 200 -32.16 -6.77 -4.34
CA LYS A 200 -32.11 -5.39 -4.79
C LYS A 200 -31.48 -4.52 -3.69
N PRO A 201 -30.66 -3.52 -4.05
CA PRO A 201 -30.09 -2.58 -3.09
C PRO A 201 -31.20 -2.04 -2.19
N ASP A 202 -31.04 -2.16 -0.88
CA ASP A 202 -31.82 -1.33 0.03
C ASP A 202 -31.24 0.08 -0.03
N GLU A 203 -31.75 0.87 -0.97
CA GLU A 203 -31.37 2.29 -1.18
C GLU A 203 -31.57 3.16 0.08
N THR A 204 -32.20 2.63 1.14
CA THR A 204 -32.47 3.36 2.38
C THR A 204 -31.50 3.08 3.52
N LEU A 205 -30.61 2.08 3.40
CA LEU A 205 -29.63 1.73 4.43
C LEU A 205 -28.34 2.54 4.22
N THR A 206 -28.42 3.85 4.49
CA THR A 206 -27.21 4.69 4.60
C THR A 206 -26.45 4.27 5.85
N VAL A 207 -25.48 3.37 5.71
CA VAL A 207 -24.61 2.97 6.83
C VAL A 207 -23.78 4.19 7.23
N ASP A 208 -23.83 4.62 8.49
CA ASP A 208 -23.02 5.74 8.98
C ASP A 208 -21.52 5.33 9.06
N PRO A 209 -20.59 6.09 8.44
CA PRO A 209 -19.16 5.84 8.56
C PRO A 209 -18.67 5.70 10.00
N ALA A 210 -19.26 6.45 10.93
CA ALA A 210 -18.92 6.43 12.35
C ALA A 210 -19.24 5.09 13.01
N VAL A 211 -20.31 4.43 12.57
CA VAL A 211 -20.72 3.10 13.05
C VAL A 211 -19.76 2.05 12.53
N CYS A 212 -19.40 2.10 11.24
CA CYS A 212 -18.37 1.21 10.68
C CYS A 212 -17.01 1.39 11.35
N ALA A 213 -16.59 2.63 11.61
CA ALA A 213 -15.34 2.91 12.32
C ALA A 213 -15.34 2.32 13.74
N THR A 214 -16.45 2.39 14.47
CA THR A 214 -16.60 1.74 15.78
C THR A 214 -16.46 0.22 15.66
N LYS A 215 -17.13 -0.41 14.68
CA LYS A 215 -17.00 -1.85 14.42
C LYS A 215 -15.56 -2.27 14.12
N ILE A 216 -14.80 -1.46 13.37
CA ILE A 216 -13.35 -1.70 13.15
C ILE A 216 -12.60 -1.73 14.48
N LEU A 217 -12.82 -0.75 15.35
CA LEU A 217 -12.07 -0.63 16.61
C LEU A 217 -12.43 -1.73 17.61
N GLU A 218 -13.67 -2.22 17.58
CA GLU A 218 -14.18 -3.27 18.46
C GLU A 218 -13.92 -4.70 17.95
N ALA A 219 -13.66 -4.88 16.65
CA ALA A 219 -13.49 -6.20 16.03
C ALA A 219 -12.37 -7.04 16.66
N ASP A 220 -12.64 -8.31 16.94
CA ASP A 220 -11.70 -9.22 17.58
C ASP A 220 -10.56 -9.62 16.61
N PRO A 221 -9.28 -9.38 16.96
CA PRO A 221 -8.15 -9.84 16.15
C PRO A 221 -8.11 -11.35 15.90
N ALA A 222 -8.75 -12.16 16.75
CA ALA A 222 -8.83 -13.62 16.57
C ALA A 222 -9.63 -14.02 15.30
N GLU A 223 -10.46 -13.13 14.77
CA GLU A 223 -11.19 -13.34 13.52
C GLU A 223 -10.30 -13.19 12.27
N LEU A 224 -9.06 -12.71 12.42
CA LEU A 224 -8.14 -12.51 11.31
C LEU A 224 -7.36 -13.79 10.99
N ASN A 225 -7.59 -14.35 9.80
CA ASN A 225 -6.89 -15.55 9.33
C ASN A 225 -6.34 -15.45 7.90
N THR A 226 -6.41 -14.27 7.27
CA THR A 226 -6.05 -14.07 5.86
C THR A 226 -4.65 -13.48 5.65
N PHE A 227 -4.04 -12.95 6.71
CA PHE A 227 -2.78 -12.21 6.63
C PHE A 227 -1.60 -13.05 7.10
N VAL A 228 -0.43 -12.83 6.50
CA VAL A 228 0.83 -13.32 7.07
C VAL A 228 1.09 -12.62 8.40
N ASN A 229 1.60 -13.36 9.38
CA ASN A 229 2.08 -12.82 10.64
C ASN A 229 3.60 -12.59 10.56
N ASP A 230 4.01 -11.40 10.10
CA ASP A 230 5.41 -11.07 9.79
C ASP A 230 5.82 -9.64 10.22
N MET A 231 5.25 -9.14 11.32
CA MET A 231 5.49 -7.79 11.81
C MET A 231 7.00 -7.48 11.96
N SER A 232 7.81 -8.41 12.44
CA SER A 232 9.26 -8.22 12.57
C SER A 232 9.94 -7.94 11.22
N THR A 233 9.52 -8.64 10.16
CA THR A 233 10.04 -8.47 8.81
C THR A 233 9.60 -7.13 8.22
N LEU A 234 8.33 -6.75 8.42
CA LEU A 234 7.81 -5.44 8.03
C LEU A 234 8.60 -4.30 8.69
N LEU A 235 8.82 -4.38 10.00
CA LEU A 235 9.56 -3.37 10.76
C LEU A 235 11.03 -3.30 10.35
N ALA A 236 11.67 -4.45 10.10
CA ALA A 236 13.03 -4.49 9.57
C ALA A 236 13.15 -3.80 8.21
N LEU A 237 12.21 -4.04 7.30
CA LEU A 237 12.15 -3.38 5.99
C LEU A 237 11.91 -1.88 6.13
N ALA A 238 10.97 -1.46 6.98
CA ALA A 238 10.69 -0.04 7.21
C ALA A 238 11.91 0.72 7.75
N ARG A 239 12.65 0.12 8.70
CA ARG A 239 13.90 0.67 9.24
C ARG A 239 15.00 0.75 8.18
N ALA A 240 15.16 -0.29 7.37
CA ALA A 240 16.14 -0.29 6.29
C ALA A 240 15.79 0.72 5.19
N GLY A 241 14.49 0.91 4.92
CA GLY A 241 14.01 1.91 3.98
C GLY A 241 14.17 3.35 4.48
N SER A 242 14.08 3.60 5.79
CA SER A 242 14.16 4.95 6.37
C SER A 242 15.57 5.56 6.30
N VAL A 243 16.61 4.74 6.07
CA VAL A 243 17.98 5.22 5.86
C VAL A 243 18.29 5.53 4.39
N CYS A 244 17.35 5.26 3.48
CA CYS A 244 17.51 5.59 2.06
C CYS A 244 17.52 7.12 1.87
N PRO A 245 18.39 7.68 1.01
CA PRO A 245 18.42 9.12 0.75
C PRO A 245 17.07 9.64 0.26
N ALA A 246 16.67 10.83 0.70
CA ALA A 246 15.39 11.45 0.34
C ALA A 246 15.17 11.55 -1.19
N SER A 247 16.23 11.77 -1.97
CA SER A 247 16.19 11.80 -3.44
C SER A 247 15.81 10.45 -4.06
N ALA A 248 16.10 9.33 -3.41
CA ALA A 248 15.68 8.00 -3.82
C ALA A 248 14.34 7.60 -3.22
N THR A 249 13.76 8.41 -2.35
CA THR A 249 12.45 8.16 -1.76
C THR A 249 11.59 9.40 -1.92
N PRO A 250 10.99 9.63 -3.10
CA PRO A 250 9.97 10.66 -3.26
C PRO A 250 8.72 10.39 -2.38
N GLY A 251 8.68 9.28 -1.65
CA GLY A 251 7.74 9.01 -0.55
C GLY A 251 8.30 9.22 0.87
N ALA A 252 9.51 9.76 1.04
CA ALA A 252 10.05 10.01 2.38
C ALA A 252 9.21 11.06 3.11
N PRO A 253 8.93 10.86 4.41
CA PRO A 253 8.03 11.72 5.16
C PRO A 253 8.50 13.17 5.28
N TYR A 254 9.78 13.47 5.10
CA TYR A 254 10.34 14.80 5.37
C TYR A 254 10.61 15.66 4.12
N SER A 255 10.32 15.16 2.92
CA SER A 255 10.54 15.90 1.67
C SER A 255 9.23 16.38 1.08
N SER A 256 9.20 17.64 0.65
CA SER A 256 8.20 18.12 -0.30
C SER A 256 8.58 17.67 -1.71
N CYS A 257 7.68 17.03 -2.44
CA CYS A 257 7.94 16.53 -3.79
C CYS A 257 6.65 16.17 -4.53
N THR A 258 6.76 15.97 -5.84
CA THR A 258 5.71 15.34 -6.64
C THR A 258 5.75 13.83 -6.42
N ARG A 259 4.60 13.24 -6.07
CA ARG A 259 4.49 11.79 -5.93
C ARG A 259 4.67 11.11 -7.29
N GLY A 260 5.38 9.99 -7.29
CA GLY A 260 5.59 9.19 -8.49
C GLY A 260 4.37 8.37 -8.89
N LEU A 261 4.44 7.72 -10.06
CA LEU A 261 3.42 6.77 -10.53
C LEU A 261 3.44 5.49 -9.69
N GLN A 262 2.26 4.94 -9.38
CA GLN A 262 2.15 3.58 -8.84
C GLN A 262 2.25 2.56 -9.98
N PHE A 263 3.31 1.76 -9.99
CA PHE A 263 3.46 0.68 -10.97
C PHE A 263 2.55 -0.50 -10.63
N ALA A 264 1.72 -0.91 -11.59
CA ALA A 264 0.93 -2.15 -11.51
C ALA A 264 1.79 -3.40 -11.74
N SER A 265 2.90 -3.26 -12.47
CA SER A 265 3.80 -4.37 -12.82
C SER A 265 4.83 -4.62 -11.72
N SER A 266 5.22 -5.88 -11.55
CA SER A 266 6.26 -6.28 -10.58
C SER A 266 7.13 -7.40 -11.18
N PRO A 267 8.42 -7.52 -10.78
CA PRO A 267 9.26 -8.68 -11.05
C PRO A 267 8.73 -9.98 -10.44
N VAL A 268 7.94 -9.88 -9.37
CA VAL A 268 7.20 -11.02 -8.83
C VAL A 268 6.01 -11.27 -9.75
N GLN A 269 6.09 -12.31 -10.58
CA GLN A 269 5.07 -12.60 -11.59
C GLN A 269 3.69 -12.84 -10.97
N SER A 270 2.65 -12.66 -11.77
CA SER A 270 1.32 -13.12 -11.40
C SER A 270 0.65 -13.87 -12.54
N ALA A 271 -0.41 -14.63 -12.25
CA ALA A 271 -1.13 -15.41 -13.27
C ALA A 271 -1.59 -14.54 -14.45
N ARG A 272 -1.81 -13.24 -14.18
CA ARG A 272 -2.28 -12.26 -15.16
C ARG A 272 -1.15 -11.58 -15.91
N PHE A 273 0.07 -11.58 -15.36
CA PHE A 273 1.27 -10.99 -15.95
C PHE A 273 2.43 -12.00 -15.89
N PRO A 274 2.42 -13.01 -16.78
CA PRO A 274 3.55 -13.93 -16.97
C PRO A 274 4.76 -13.25 -17.62
#